data_AF-A0A268T9N5-F1
#
_entry.id   AF-A0A268T9N5-F1
#
_cell.length_a   1.000
_cell.length_b   1.000
_cell.length_c   1.000
_cell.angle_alpha   90.00
_cell.angle_beta   90.00
_cell.angle_gamma   90.00
#
_symmetry.space_group_name_H-M   'P 1'
#
loop_
_entity.id
_entity.type
_entity.pdbx_description
1 polymer ?
#
loop_
_entity_poly.entity_id
_entity_poly.type
_entity_poly.pdbx_seq_one_letter_code
_entity_poly.pdbx_strand_id
1 'polypeptide(L)'
;MKIYKLPQEKRNEVTGELKTITSTPDFIYVRSEEDLPAPFVASELPESYIKEQLDSQKAKRINDMNQICDKALEKLRSNTLGTPHLYNMTKEDQINLLGLMIAGVDSFFRCAEITLGVDGREEIGAMQNIPHNKEQLKTLYEDALKFKSATLFKCGQKKELIANAKDILEVLSVRWEDKKEENTPNHSEENTQIPPPATNEQTNQTAKTTPPEVEK
;
A
#
# COMPACT_ATOMS: atom_id res chain seq x y z
N MET A 1 31.56 -15.16 14.15
CA MET A 1 31.42 -13.69 14.25
C MET A 1 30.77 -13.38 15.59
N LYS A 2 31.42 -12.60 16.44
CA LYS A 2 30.97 -12.29 17.81
C LYS A 2 30.76 -10.79 17.97
N ILE A 3 29.84 -10.43 18.86
CA ILE A 3 29.58 -9.04 19.23
C ILE A 3 30.18 -8.80 20.60
N TYR A 4 30.84 -7.67 20.74
CA TYR A 4 31.48 -7.24 21.98
C TYR A 4 30.95 -5.87 22.36
N LYS A 5 30.80 -5.65 23.67
CA LYS A 5 30.61 -4.31 24.24
C LYS A 5 31.90 -3.83 24.90
N LEU A 6 32.18 -2.56 24.74
CA LEU A 6 33.31 -1.84 25.32
C LEU A 6 32.75 -0.68 26.17
N PRO A 7 33.07 -0.58 27.47
CA PRO A 7 32.68 0.58 28.27
C PRO A 7 33.24 1.87 27.66
N GLN A 8 32.41 2.92 27.57
CA GLN A 8 32.80 4.20 26.96
C GLN A 8 34.02 4.81 27.65
N GLU A 9 34.15 4.68 28.98
CA GLU A 9 35.31 5.17 29.71
C GLU A 9 36.63 4.50 29.31
N LYS A 10 36.58 3.28 28.76
CA LYS A 10 37.76 2.51 28.32
C LYS A 10 38.08 2.66 26.84
N ARG A 11 37.38 3.55 26.11
CA ARG A 11 37.59 3.78 24.67
C ARG A 11 39.05 4.10 24.33
N ASN A 12 39.73 4.85 25.19
CA ASN A 12 41.11 5.29 24.94
C ASN A 12 42.16 4.20 25.24
N GLU A 13 41.77 3.08 25.86
CA GLU A 13 42.67 1.96 26.18
C GLU A 13 42.85 0.99 25.01
N VAL A 14 42.06 1.15 23.94
CA VAL A 14 42.03 0.23 22.80
C VAL A 14 42.46 0.94 21.52
N THR A 15 43.39 0.32 20.80
CA THR A 15 43.94 0.83 19.54
C THR A 15 43.70 -0.17 18.42
N GLY A 16 43.13 0.27 17.29
CA GLY A 16 42.91 -0.56 16.11
C GLY A 16 41.69 -0.12 15.30
N GLU A 17 41.55 -0.69 14.11
CA GLU A 17 40.36 -0.49 13.27
C GLU A 17 39.26 -1.48 13.68
N LEU A 18 38.32 -1.01 14.50
CA LEU A 18 37.16 -1.81 14.91
C LEU A 18 35.90 -1.34 14.20
N LYS A 19 35.15 -2.29 13.63
CA LYS A 19 33.83 -2.02 13.04
C LYS A 19 32.80 -1.85 14.16
N THR A 20 32.52 -0.58 14.47
CA THR A 20 31.45 -0.21 15.40
C THR A 20 30.09 -0.47 14.76
N ILE A 21 29.18 -1.10 15.50
CA ILE A 21 27.80 -1.38 15.09
C ILE A 21 26.89 -0.26 15.61
N THR A 22 26.98 0.03 16.91
CA THR A 22 26.17 1.03 17.61
C THR A 22 26.84 1.44 18.93
N SER A 23 26.34 2.48 19.58
CA SER A 23 26.76 2.91 20.91
C SER A 23 25.58 3.36 21.76
N THR A 24 25.62 3.02 23.04
CA THR A 24 24.78 3.60 24.09
C THR A 24 25.60 4.62 24.90
N PRO A 25 25.00 5.37 25.83
CA PRO A 25 25.74 6.25 26.72
C PRO A 25 26.88 5.55 27.46
N ASP A 26 26.70 4.26 27.79
CA ASP A 26 27.63 3.49 28.62
C ASP A 26 28.56 2.58 27.80
N PHE A 27 28.13 2.10 26.64
CA PHE A 27 28.85 1.06 25.88
C PHE A 27 28.97 1.36 24.38
N ILE A 28 30.05 0.89 23.77
CA ILE A 28 30.25 0.82 22.33
C ILE A 28 30.17 -0.65 21.92
N TYR A 29 29.33 -0.96 20.93
CA TYR A 29 29.15 -2.31 20.42
C TYR A 29 29.93 -2.49 19.13
N VAL A 30 30.81 -3.47 19.09
CA VAL A 30 31.69 -3.75 17.94
C VAL A 30 31.51 -5.19 17.47
N ARG A 31 31.80 -5.43 16.19
CA ARG A 31 31.80 -6.76 15.58
C ARG A 31 33.23 -7.23 15.34
N SER A 32 33.55 -8.46 15.70
CA SER A 32 34.83 -9.10 15.39
C SER A 32 34.65 -10.55 14.95
N GLU A 33 35.53 -11.00 14.06
CA GLU A 33 35.68 -12.43 13.70
C GLU A 33 36.54 -13.17 14.72
N GLU A 34 37.48 -12.46 15.33
CA GLU A 34 38.42 -12.96 16.34
C GLU A 34 37.96 -12.62 17.76
N ASP A 35 38.54 -13.33 18.73
CA ASP A 35 38.31 -13.08 20.15
C ASP A 35 39.06 -11.83 20.61
N LEU A 36 38.30 -10.83 21.04
CA LEU A 36 38.87 -9.59 21.53
C LEU A 36 39.22 -9.73 23.01
N PRO A 37 40.44 -9.32 23.42
CA PRO A 37 40.83 -9.37 24.83
C PRO A 37 40.10 -8.29 25.64
N ALA A 38 40.26 -8.32 26.96
CA ALA A 38 39.82 -7.21 27.82
C ALA A 38 40.37 -5.87 27.27
N PRO A 39 39.59 -4.77 27.31
CA PRO A 39 38.32 -4.59 28.03
C PRO A 39 37.04 -5.00 27.28
N PHE A 40 37.13 -5.65 26.12
CA PHE A 40 35.95 -6.11 25.38
C PHE A 40 35.25 -7.27 26.10
N VAL A 41 33.93 -7.18 26.22
CA VAL A 41 33.10 -8.22 26.83
C VAL A 41 32.11 -8.73 25.78
N ALA A 42 32.08 -10.04 25.56
CA ALA A 42 31.11 -10.65 24.65
C ALA A 42 29.68 -10.28 25.10
N SER A 43 28.86 -9.81 24.17
CA SER A 43 27.52 -9.30 24.45
C SER A 43 26.63 -9.42 23.22
N GLU A 44 25.33 -9.43 23.44
CA GLU A 44 24.35 -9.20 22.36
C GLU A 44 24.19 -7.70 22.09
N LEU A 45 23.53 -7.37 20.96
CA LEU A 45 23.17 -6.00 20.63
C LEU A 45 22.14 -5.45 21.63
N PRO A 46 22.15 -4.13 21.89
CA PRO A 46 21.15 -3.54 22.75
C PRO A 46 19.76 -3.63 22.12
N GLU A 47 18.75 -3.93 22.94
CA GLU A 47 17.35 -4.05 22.48
C GLU A 47 16.86 -2.79 21.77
N SER A 48 17.31 -1.61 22.21
CA SER A 48 17.00 -0.33 21.57
C SER A 48 17.45 -0.28 20.12
N TYR A 49 18.64 -0.79 19.81
CA TYR A 49 19.16 -0.86 18.44
C TYR A 49 18.38 -1.88 17.61
N ILE A 50 18.06 -3.06 18.17
CA ILE A 50 17.26 -4.07 17.45
C ILE A 50 15.89 -3.50 17.09
N LYS A 51 15.24 -2.81 18.04
CA LYS A 51 13.96 -2.14 17.83
C LYS A 51 14.05 -1.04 16.79
N GLU A 52 15.05 -0.17 16.86
CA GLU A 52 15.27 0.89 15.86
C GLU A 52 15.47 0.32 14.45
N GLN A 53 16.24 -0.76 14.32
CA GLN A 53 16.42 -1.44 13.04
C GLN A 53 15.09 -2.03 12.53
N LEU A 54 14.30 -2.65 13.40
CA LEU A 54 12.99 -3.16 13.02
C LEU A 54 12.06 -2.04 12.55
N ASP A 55 11.95 -0.96 13.33
CA ASP A 55 11.09 0.18 13.03
C ASP A 55 11.51 0.87 11.71
N SER A 56 12.82 1.02 11.48
CA SER A 56 13.36 1.52 10.21
C SER A 56 12.99 0.63 9.03
N GLN A 57 13.11 -0.69 9.18
CA GLN A 57 12.73 -1.64 8.13
C GLN A 57 11.22 -1.64 7.86
N LYS A 58 10.38 -1.53 8.91
CA LYS A 58 8.93 -1.37 8.76
C LYS A 58 8.59 -0.11 7.97
N ALA A 59 9.17 1.03 8.34
CA ALA A 59 8.93 2.30 7.66
C ALA A 59 9.32 2.22 6.18
N LYS A 60 10.50 1.68 5.88
CA LYS A 60 10.96 1.45 4.50
C LYS A 60 9.99 0.57 3.73
N ARG A 61 9.57 -0.56 4.32
CA ARG A 61 8.70 -1.52 3.64
C ARG A 61 7.29 -0.98 3.42
N ILE A 62 6.76 -0.19 4.36
CA ILE A 62 5.49 0.52 4.19
C ILE A 62 5.59 1.52 3.02
N ASN A 63 6.69 2.25 2.91
CA ASN A 63 6.91 3.16 1.79
C ASN A 63 6.95 2.41 0.45
N ASP A 64 7.69 1.29 0.37
CA ASP A 64 7.70 0.44 -0.82
C ASP A 64 6.28 -0.04 -1.18
N MET A 65 5.49 -0.43 -0.18
CA MET A 65 4.10 -0.88 -0.36
C MET A 65 3.21 0.22 -0.92
N ASN A 66 3.36 1.45 -0.43
CA ASN A 66 2.65 2.61 -0.97
C ASN A 66 3.02 2.84 -2.45
N GLN A 67 4.31 2.81 -2.79
CA GLN A 67 4.76 2.99 -4.18
C GLN A 67 4.22 1.91 -5.12
N ILE A 68 4.18 0.65 -4.68
CA ILE A 68 3.61 -0.45 -5.45
C ILE A 68 2.10 -0.26 -5.64
N CYS A 69 1.39 0.11 -4.58
CA CYS A 69 -0.05 0.38 -4.63
C CYS A 69 -0.37 1.55 -5.58
N ASP A 70 0.39 2.65 -5.50
CA ASP A 70 0.19 3.81 -6.37
C ASP A 70 0.38 3.43 -7.83
N LYS A 71 1.47 2.69 -8.16
CA LYS A 71 1.70 2.17 -9.52
C LYS A 71 0.61 1.23 -10.00
N ALA A 72 0.04 0.40 -9.12
CA ALA A 72 -1.04 -0.50 -9.47
C ALA A 72 -2.30 0.28 -9.87
N LEU A 73 -2.54 1.45 -9.27
CA LEU A 73 -3.70 2.30 -9.57
C LEU A 73 -3.55 3.13 -10.85
N GLU A 74 -2.36 3.22 -11.43
CA GLU A 74 -2.10 3.97 -12.68
C GLU A 74 -2.61 3.26 -13.94
N LYS A 75 -3.08 2.01 -13.83
CA LYS A 75 -3.63 1.25 -14.96
C LYS A 75 -4.87 0.50 -14.55
N LEU A 76 -5.83 0.42 -15.46
CA LEU A 76 -7.06 -0.34 -15.27
C LEU A 76 -7.32 -1.21 -16.50
N ARG A 77 -7.76 -2.44 -16.27
CA ARG A 77 -8.33 -3.28 -17.34
C ARG A 77 -9.84 -3.27 -17.21
N SER A 78 -10.53 -3.02 -18.31
CA SER A 78 -11.99 -3.05 -18.38
C SER A 78 -12.45 -3.56 -19.73
N ASN A 79 -13.61 -4.22 -19.72
CA ASN A 79 -14.28 -4.72 -20.92
C ASN A 79 -15.43 -3.81 -21.35
N THR A 80 -15.45 -2.54 -20.92
CA THR A 80 -16.58 -1.62 -21.17
C THR A 80 -16.91 -1.40 -22.65
N LEU A 81 -15.94 -1.61 -23.55
CA LEU A 81 -16.12 -1.50 -25.00
C LEU A 81 -16.56 -2.83 -25.64
N GLY A 82 -16.84 -3.86 -24.84
CA GLY A 82 -17.18 -5.22 -25.28
C GLY A 82 -15.98 -6.16 -25.41
N THR A 83 -14.77 -5.61 -25.52
CA THR A 83 -13.50 -6.36 -25.48
C THR A 83 -12.54 -5.80 -24.43
N PRO A 84 -11.56 -6.59 -23.95
CA PRO A 84 -10.60 -6.12 -22.96
C PRO A 84 -9.75 -4.96 -23.46
N HIS A 85 -9.71 -3.89 -22.68
CA HIS A 85 -8.88 -2.72 -22.93
C HIS A 85 -8.09 -2.34 -21.69
N LEU A 86 -6.88 -1.82 -21.91
CA LEU A 86 -6.04 -1.21 -20.90
C LEU A 86 -6.20 0.31 -20.94
N TYR A 87 -6.53 0.88 -19.80
CA TYR A 87 -6.69 2.32 -19.59
C TYR A 87 -5.52 2.84 -18.77
N ASN A 88 -5.02 4.01 -19.15
CA ASN A 88 -4.20 4.80 -18.24
C ASN A 88 -5.13 5.45 -17.20
N MET A 89 -4.70 5.42 -15.95
CA MET A 89 -5.45 5.89 -14.80
C MET A 89 -4.54 6.71 -13.89
N THR A 90 -3.71 7.59 -14.46
CA THR A 90 -3.03 8.61 -13.64
C THR A 90 -4.07 9.50 -12.95
N LYS A 91 -3.63 10.38 -12.04
CA LYS A 91 -4.56 11.24 -11.30
C LYS A 91 -5.40 12.11 -12.24
N GLU A 92 -4.78 12.64 -13.30
CA GLU A 92 -5.44 13.43 -14.33
C GLU A 92 -6.48 12.59 -15.08
N ASP A 93 -6.13 11.37 -15.50
CA ASP A 93 -7.07 10.47 -16.20
C ASP A 93 -8.26 10.09 -15.31
N GLN A 94 -8.03 9.84 -14.02
CA GLN A 94 -9.10 9.57 -13.05
C GLN A 94 -10.06 10.75 -12.88
N ILE A 95 -9.52 11.98 -12.81
CA ILE A 95 -10.32 13.21 -12.72
C ILE A 95 -11.11 13.43 -14.01
N ASN A 96 -10.50 13.19 -15.17
CA ASN A 96 -11.15 13.32 -16.47
C ASN A 96 -12.30 12.32 -16.61
N LEU A 97 -12.08 11.05 -16.25
CA LEU A 97 -13.13 10.02 -16.27
C LEU A 97 -14.29 10.39 -15.34
N LEU A 98 -14.00 10.87 -14.13
CA LEU A 98 -15.02 11.35 -13.19
C LEU A 98 -15.82 12.51 -13.79
N GLY A 99 -15.16 13.48 -14.41
CA GLY A 99 -15.81 14.62 -15.05
C GLY A 99 -16.74 14.19 -16.20
N LEU A 100 -16.29 13.28 -17.06
CA LEU A 100 -17.09 12.71 -18.14
C LEU A 100 -18.30 11.93 -17.62
N MET A 101 -18.10 11.11 -16.59
CA MET A 101 -19.18 10.35 -15.94
C MET A 101 -20.23 11.28 -15.34
N ILE A 102 -19.83 12.33 -14.60
CA ILE A 102 -20.74 13.31 -14.00
C ILE A 102 -21.49 14.10 -15.08
N ALA A 103 -20.81 14.51 -16.14
CA ALA A 103 -21.42 15.24 -17.24
C ALA A 103 -22.45 14.40 -18.01
N GLY A 104 -22.33 13.07 -17.98
CA GLY A 104 -23.27 12.15 -18.62
C GLY A 104 -23.28 12.29 -20.14
N VAL A 105 -22.12 12.60 -20.73
CA VAL A 105 -21.94 12.82 -22.17
C VAL A 105 -21.09 11.72 -22.81
N ASP A 106 -21.30 11.52 -24.10
CA ASP A 106 -20.41 10.71 -24.92
C ASP A 106 -19.09 11.47 -25.13
N SER A 107 -17.97 10.76 -25.13
CA SER A 107 -16.65 11.37 -25.30
C SER A 107 -15.63 10.34 -25.77
N PHE A 108 -14.48 10.83 -26.22
CA PHE A 108 -13.31 9.99 -26.36
C PHE A 108 -12.63 9.78 -25.01
N PHE A 109 -12.12 8.58 -24.78
CA PHE A 109 -11.28 8.27 -23.64
C PHE A 109 -10.12 7.38 -24.10
N ARG A 110 -8.93 7.58 -23.52
CA ARG A 110 -7.70 6.99 -24.03
C ARG A 110 -7.49 5.58 -23.50
N CYS A 111 -7.39 4.60 -24.39
CA CYS A 111 -7.13 3.20 -24.04
C CYS A 111 -6.44 2.43 -25.16
N ALA A 112 -5.98 1.22 -24.84
CA ALA A 112 -5.39 0.28 -25.78
C ALA A 112 -6.13 -1.05 -25.71
N GLU A 113 -6.51 -1.62 -26.85
CA GLU A 113 -7.09 -2.96 -26.91
C GLU A 113 -6.07 -4.01 -26.42
N ILE A 114 -6.54 -5.02 -25.71
CA ILE A 114 -5.76 -6.18 -25.30
C ILE A 114 -6.24 -7.37 -26.13
N THR A 115 -5.35 -7.92 -26.94
CA THR A 115 -5.61 -9.09 -27.78
C THR A 115 -4.78 -10.29 -27.31
N LEU A 116 -5.12 -11.48 -27.79
CA LEU A 116 -4.31 -12.68 -27.57
C LEU A 116 -3.46 -12.94 -28.81
N GLY A 117 -2.14 -12.94 -28.63
CA GLY A 117 -1.17 -13.29 -29.67
C GLY A 117 -1.22 -14.77 -30.03
N VAL A 118 -0.54 -15.12 -31.13
CA VAL A 118 -0.50 -16.50 -31.67
C VAL A 118 0.13 -17.50 -30.68
N ASP A 119 0.98 -17.00 -29.78
CA ASP A 119 1.62 -17.78 -28.71
C ASP A 119 0.79 -17.86 -27.42
N GLY A 120 -0.45 -17.33 -27.43
CA GLY A 120 -1.35 -17.32 -26.29
C GLY A 120 -1.02 -16.26 -25.24
N ARG A 121 -0.11 -15.32 -25.53
CA ARG A 121 0.20 -14.19 -24.63
C ARG A 121 -0.64 -12.98 -24.96
N GLU A 122 -0.90 -12.15 -23.96
CA GLU A 122 -1.60 -10.90 -24.17
C GLU A 122 -0.70 -9.89 -24.89
N GLU A 123 -1.22 -9.29 -25.96
CA GLU A 123 -0.62 -8.19 -26.67
C GLU A 123 -1.42 -6.92 -26.38
N ILE A 124 -0.72 -5.85 -26.02
CA ILE A 124 -1.34 -4.54 -25.76
C ILE A 124 -1.13 -3.67 -26.99
N GLY A 125 -2.23 -3.21 -27.59
CA GLY A 125 -2.22 -2.31 -28.74
C GLY A 125 -1.68 -0.92 -28.42
N ALA A 126 -1.67 -0.05 -29.43
CA ALA A 126 -1.32 1.35 -29.25
C ALA A 126 -2.43 2.11 -28.49
N MET A 127 -2.02 2.99 -27.57
CA MET A 127 -2.93 3.88 -26.83
C MET A 127 -3.58 4.90 -27.77
N GLN A 128 -4.90 4.85 -27.88
CA GLN A 128 -5.71 5.66 -28.79
C GLN A 128 -6.88 6.32 -28.05
N ASN A 129 -7.35 7.45 -28.56
CA ASN A 129 -8.58 8.08 -28.09
C ASN A 129 -9.76 7.37 -28.77
N ILE A 130 -10.45 6.49 -28.03
CA ILE A 130 -11.55 5.68 -28.55
C ILE A 130 -12.89 6.28 -28.08
N PRO A 131 -13.91 6.39 -28.95
CA PRO A 131 -15.22 6.89 -28.55
C PRO A 131 -15.90 5.96 -27.54
N HIS A 132 -16.45 6.53 -26.49
CA HIS A 132 -17.27 5.88 -25.48
C HIS A 132 -18.61 6.62 -25.38
N ASN A 133 -19.71 5.88 -25.29
CA ASN A 133 -20.97 6.47 -24.88
C ASN A 133 -21.02 6.67 -23.35
N LYS A 134 -21.96 7.48 -22.89
CA LYS A 134 -22.14 7.79 -21.45
C LYS A 134 -22.34 6.54 -20.59
N GLU A 135 -23.02 5.50 -21.08
CA GLU A 135 -23.21 4.23 -20.35
C GLU A 135 -21.89 3.46 -20.19
N GLN A 136 -21.03 3.48 -21.21
CA GLN A 136 -19.70 2.89 -21.18
C GLN A 136 -18.78 3.66 -20.24
N LEU A 137 -18.81 5.00 -20.25
CA LEU A 137 -18.02 5.81 -19.31
C LEU A 137 -18.46 5.58 -17.86
N LYS A 138 -19.76 5.41 -17.61
CA LYS A 138 -20.28 5.02 -16.30
C LYS A 138 -19.78 3.64 -15.87
N THR A 139 -19.88 2.65 -16.74
CA THR A 139 -19.37 1.28 -16.48
C THR A 139 -17.87 1.29 -16.21
N LEU A 140 -17.09 2.02 -17.02
CA LEU A 140 -15.65 2.19 -16.82
C LEU A 140 -15.32 2.80 -15.46
N TYR A 141 -16.11 3.80 -15.03
CA TYR A 141 -15.94 4.42 -13.73
C TYR A 141 -16.29 3.46 -12.57
N GLU A 142 -17.33 2.65 -12.72
CA GLU A 142 -17.69 1.61 -11.75
C GLU A 142 -16.59 0.53 -11.63
N ASP A 143 -16.03 0.09 -12.76
CA ASP A 143 -14.87 -0.81 -12.80
C ASP A 143 -13.65 -0.19 -12.10
N ALA A 144 -13.37 1.09 -12.38
CA ALA A 144 -12.28 1.83 -11.76
C ALA A 144 -12.46 1.93 -10.25
N LEU A 145 -13.67 2.21 -9.77
CA LEU A 145 -13.98 2.27 -8.33
C LEU A 145 -13.82 0.92 -7.65
N LYS A 146 -14.32 -0.15 -8.27
CA LYS A 146 -14.17 -1.52 -7.75
C LYS A 146 -12.70 -1.91 -7.64
N PHE A 147 -11.94 -1.70 -8.71
CA PHE A 147 -10.50 -1.97 -8.75
C PHE A 147 -9.73 -1.14 -7.72
N LYS A 148 -10.01 0.17 -7.65
CA LYS A 148 -9.33 1.07 -6.71
C LYS A 148 -9.61 0.69 -5.27
N SER A 149 -10.87 0.40 -4.93
CA SER A 149 -11.27 -0.01 -3.58
C SER A 149 -10.59 -1.32 -3.18
N ALA A 150 -10.59 -2.33 -4.07
CA ALA A 150 -9.91 -3.60 -3.81
C ALA A 150 -8.39 -3.44 -3.63
N THR A 151 -7.75 -2.65 -4.50
CA THR A 151 -6.31 -2.37 -4.43
C THR A 151 -5.93 -1.62 -3.16
N LEU A 152 -6.69 -0.59 -2.77
CA LEU A 152 -6.44 0.17 -1.53
C LEU A 152 -6.67 -0.69 -0.29
N PHE A 153 -7.71 -1.52 -0.27
CA PHE A 153 -7.98 -2.46 0.82
C PHE A 153 -6.83 -3.46 0.98
N LYS A 154 -6.38 -4.06 -0.13
CA LYS A 154 -5.21 -4.95 -0.14
C LYS A 154 -3.95 -4.25 0.37
N CYS A 155 -3.67 -3.04 -0.09
CA CYS A 155 -2.53 -2.25 0.39
C CYS A 155 -2.62 -1.97 1.90
N GLY A 156 -3.82 -1.62 2.41
CA GLY A 156 -4.09 -1.44 3.82
C GLY A 156 -3.72 -2.68 4.64
N GLN A 157 -4.23 -3.85 4.25
CA GLN A 157 -3.93 -5.12 4.93
C GLN A 157 -2.44 -5.43 4.93
N LYS A 158 -1.73 -5.26 3.80
CA LYS A 158 -0.29 -5.53 3.76
C LYS A 158 0.50 -4.58 4.66
N LYS A 159 0.11 -3.30 4.73
CA LYS A 159 0.73 -2.33 5.64
C LYS A 159 0.48 -2.67 7.10
N GLU A 160 -0.70 -3.16 7.43
CA GLU A 160 -1.03 -3.64 8.78
C GLU A 160 -0.17 -4.85 9.16
N LEU A 161 0.02 -5.82 8.26
CA LEU A 161 0.93 -6.95 8.48
C LEU A 161 2.37 -6.48 8.75
N ILE A 162 2.86 -5.49 8.00
CA ILE A 162 4.19 -4.91 8.22
C ILE A 162 4.27 -4.20 9.58
N ALA A 163 3.26 -3.41 9.93
CA ALA A 163 3.22 -2.69 11.20
C ALA A 163 3.24 -3.66 12.40
N ASN A 164 2.54 -4.78 12.29
CA ASN A 164 2.41 -5.79 13.34
C ASN A 164 3.54 -6.84 13.35
N ALA A 165 4.46 -6.82 12.37
CA ALA A 165 5.58 -7.75 12.32
C ALA A 165 6.47 -7.65 13.57
N LYS A 166 6.90 -8.80 14.10
CA LYS A 166 7.69 -8.93 15.32
C LYS A 166 9.19 -8.89 15.08
N ASP A 167 9.61 -9.23 13.87
CA ASP A 167 11.00 -9.23 13.46
C ASP A 167 11.18 -8.78 12.00
N ILE A 168 12.43 -8.60 11.61
CA ILE A 168 12.79 -8.12 10.26
C ILE A 168 12.44 -9.16 9.19
N LEU A 169 12.48 -10.46 9.51
CA LEU A 169 12.15 -11.52 8.54
C LEU A 169 10.67 -11.50 8.20
N GLU A 170 9.80 -11.30 9.20
CA GLU A 170 8.36 -11.12 9.00
C GLU A 170 8.09 -9.90 8.10
N VAL A 171 8.74 -8.75 8.35
CA VAL A 171 8.63 -7.55 7.49
C VAL A 171 9.00 -7.86 6.03
N LEU A 172 10.10 -8.57 5.82
CA LEU A 172 10.60 -8.91 4.49
C LEU A 172 9.76 -9.99 3.79
N SER A 173 9.02 -10.80 4.55
CA SER A 173 8.13 -11.83 4.00
C SER A 173 6.87 -11.27 3.35
N VAL A 174 6.42 -10.06 3.76
CA VAL A 174 5.20 -9.44 3.22
C VAL A 174 5.46 -8.99 1.78
N ARG A 175 4.72 -9.58 0.83
CA ARG A 175 4.78 -9.27 -0.61
C ARG A 175 3.46 -8.70 -1.14
N TRP A 176 3.54 -8.00 -2.27
CA TRP A 176 2.37 -7.47 -2.96
C TRP A 176 1.59 -8.59 -3.66
N GLU A 177 2.30 -9.50 -4.32
CA GLU A 177 1.71 -10.70 -4.91
C GLU A 177 1.34 -11.65 -3.77
N ASP A 178 0.07 -12.03 -3.72
CA ASP A 178 -0.32 -13.22 -2.97
C ASP A 178 0.27 -14.42 -3.72
N LYS A 179 0.83 -15.40 -3.00
CA LYS A 179 1.16 -16.69 -3.64
C LYS A 179 -0.11 -17.12 -4.37
N LYS A 180 -0.02 -17.34 -5.69
CA LYS A 180 -1.15 -17.73 -6.53
C LYS A 180 -2.00 -18.73 -5.74
N GLU A 181 -3.20 -18.33 -5.33
CA GLU A 181 -4.21 -19.29 -4.95
C GLU A 181 -4.35 -20.21 -6.17
N GLU A 182 -4.17 -21.51 -5.95
CA GLU A 182 -4.41 -22.51 -6.97
C GLU A 182 -5.86 -22.34 -7.42
N ASN A 183 -6.04 -21.75 -8.61
CA ASN A 183 -7.32 -21.64 -9.29
C ASN A 183 -7.90 -23.05 -9.44
N THR A 184 -8.76 -23.43 -8.50
CA THR A 184 -9.72 -24.50 -8.70
C THR A 184 -10.96 -23.83 -9.28
N PRO A 185 -11.44 -24.22 -10.47
CA PRO A 185 -12.67 -23.66 -11.00
C PRO A 185 -13.81 -24.25 -10.18
N ASN A 186 -14.42 -23.46 -9.29
CA ASN A 186 -15.68 -23.86 -8.68
C ASN A 186 -16.73 -22.77 -8.91
N HIS A 187 -17.68 -23.12 -9.76
CA HIS A 187 -18.98 -22.48 -9.84
C HIS A 187 -19.68 -22.58 -8.48
N SER A 188 -19.83 -21.45 -7.79
CA SER A 188 -21.00 -21.18 -6.96
C SER A 188 -20.98 -19.72 -6.54
N GLU A 189 -22.08 -19.04 -6.83
CA GLU A 189 -22.37 -17.68 -6.38
C GLU A 189 -22.26 -17.60 -4.85
N GLU A 190 -21.37 -16.76 -4.35
CA GLU A 190 -21.41 -16.33 -2.94
C GLU A 190 -21.32 -14.80 -2.89
N ASN A 191 -22.42 -14.23 -2.41
CA ASN A 191 -22.71 -12.82 -2.28
C ASN A 191 -21.84 -12.20 -1.17
N THR A 192 -20.67 -11.67 -1.50
CA THR A 192 -19.86 -10.90 -0.55
C THR A 192 -20.41 -9.48 -0.44
N GLN A 193 -21.39 -9.31 0.43
CA GLN A 193 -21.98 -8.04 0.76
C GLN A 193 -20.94 -7.18 1.51
N ILE A 194 -20.53 -6.07 0.88
CA ILE A 194 -19.73 -5.02 1.52
C ILE A 194 -20.55 -4.47 2.70
N PRO A 195 -20.00 -4.38 3.92
CA PRO A 195 -20.73 -3.77 5.03
C PRO A 195 -20.96 -2.28 4.73
N PRO A 196 -22.19 -1.76 4.95
CA PRO A 196 -22.47 -0.35 4.69
C PRO A 196 -21.69 0.55 5.67
N PRO A 197 -21.33 1.77 5.25
CA PRO A 197 -20.70 2.74 6.15
C PRO A 197 -21.66 3.12 7.29
N ALA A 198 -21.11 3.18 8.51
CA ALA A 198 -21.86 3.54 9.70
C ALA A 198 -22.54 4.90 9.53
N THR A 199 -23.87 4.90 9.67
CA THR A 199 -24.69 6.12 9.61
C THR A 199 -24.55 6.84 10.94
N ASN A 200 -23.93 8.02 10.93
CA ASN A 200 -23.91 8.92 12.08
C ASN A 200 -25.28 9.59 12.16
N GLU A 201 -26.12 9.16 13.11
CA GLU A 201 -27.37 9.85 13.45
C GLU A 201 -27.04 11.20 14.09
N GLN A 202 -27.06 12.27 13.28
CA GLN A 202 -27.18 13.62 13.80
C GLN A 202 -28.64 13.85 14.21
N THR A 203 -28.84 13.91 15.52
CA THR A 203 -30.07 14.32 16.19
C THR A 203 -30.37 15.79 15.84
N ASN A 204 -31.31 16.01 14.91
CA ASN A 204 -31.89 17.33 14.67
C ASN A 204 -32.86 17.68 15.80
N GLN A 205 -32.43 18.49 16.77
CA GLN A 205 -33.34 19.17 17.68
C GLN A 205 -34.03 20.32 16.93
N THR A 206 -35.31 20.13 16.64
CA THR A 206 -36.18 21.17 16.08
C THR A 206 -36.56 22.15 17.20
N ALA A 207 -36.02 23.37 17.16
CA ALA A 207 -36.45 24.45 18.03
C ALA A 207 -37.87 24.91 17.65
N LYS A 208 -38.81 24.78 18.59
CA LYS A 208 -40.15 25.37 18.53
C LYS A 208 -40.02 26.90 18.59
N THR A 209 -40.44 27.59 17.53
CA THR A 209 -40.72 29.03 17.56
C THR A 209 -42.20 29.25 17.83
N THR A 210 -42.51 29.89 18.95
CA THR A 210 -43.85 30.38 19.32
C THR A 210 -44.14 31.69 18.57
N PRO A 211 -45.34 31.94 18.02
CA PRO A 211 -45.70 33.24 17.45
C PRO A 211 -46.05 34.25 18.55
N PRO A 212 -45.84 35.56 18.34
CA PRO A 212 -46.23 36.58 19.28
C PRO A 212 -47.75 36.82 19.26
N GLU A 213 -48.29 36.96 20.46
CA GLU A 213 -49.67 37.29 20.79
C GLU A 213 -49.95 38.76 20.40
N VAL A 214 -51.05 38.98 19.67
CA VAL A 214 -51.54 40.31 19.30
C VAL A 214 -52.58 40.72 20.33
N GLU A 215 -52.22 41.62 21.25
CA GLU A 215 -53.20 42.32 22.08
C GLU A 215 -53.55 43.69 21.48
N LYS A 216 -54.86 43.97 21.50
CA LYS A 216 -55.50 45.25 21.19
C LYS A 216 -55.52 46.14 22.42
#